data_AF-A0A6I1KLW1-F1
#
_entry.id   AF-A0A6I1KLW1-F1
#
_cell.length_a   1.000
_cell.length_b   1.000
_cell.length_c   1.000
_cell.angle_alpha   90.00
_cell.angle_beta   90.00
_cell.angle_gamma   90.00
#
_symmetry.space_group_name_H-M   'P 1'
#
loop_
_entity.id
_entity.type
_entity.pdbx_description
1 polymer ?
#
loop_
_entity_poly.entity_id
_entity_poly.type
_entity_poly.pdbx_seq_one_letter_code
_entity_poly.pdbx_strand_id
1 'polypeptide(L)'
;MIANTQSVVAPAIAFASADGTTLQITNIVPGNVSQIGIEEYNGILGQFAKRFIQFCRDRKLGVHCVQTSDALTLTSAIPGEKTRGFFNRYLALHPTSYHPLDIERLDVFICASYRYCRKTINVDRLRRYLIEVLKWKEDDANWCCNRIKTGMDILKVNKKFSA
;
A
#
# COMPACT_ATOMS: atom_id res chain seq x y z
N MET A 1 -2.31 -37.14 -36.89
CA MET A 1 -1.63 -36.67 -35.67
C MET A 1 -1.99 -35.20 -35.51
N ILE A 2 -3.03 -34.89 -34.74
CA ILE A 2 -3.56 -33.52 -34.61
C ILE A 2 -2.73 -32.83 -33.54
N ALA A 3 -1.98 -31.80 -33.91
CA ALA A 3 -1.24 -30.97 -32.98
C ALA A 3 -2.26 -30.27 -32.08
N ASN A 4 -2.31 -30.70 -30.82
CA ASN A 4 -3.13 -30.09 -29.79
C ASN A 4 -2.47 -28.76 -29.42
N THR A 5 -2.76 -27.70 -30.16
CA THR A 5 -2.44 -26.32 -29.76
C THR A 5 -3.29 -25.99 -28.55
N GLN A 6 -2.80 -26.36 -27.36
CA GLN A 6 -3.26 -25.73 -26.13
C GLN A 6 -3.02 -24.23 -26.28
N SER A 7 -4.10 -23.49 -26.47
CA SER A 7 -4.11 -22.03 -26.42
C SER A 7 -3.50 -21.62 -25.08
N VAL A 8 -2.27 -21.11 -25.11
CA VAL A 8 -1.66 -20.48 -23.95
C VAL A 8 -2.40 -19.15 -23.78
N VAL A 9 -3.51 -19.17 -23.03
CA VAL A 9 -4.25 -17.94 -22.76
C VAL A 9 -3.41 -17.11 -21.80
N ALA A 10 -2.72 -16.12 -22.38
CA ALA A 10 -1.89 -15.20 -21.63
C ALA A 10 -2.77 -14.36 -20.70
N PRO A 11 -2.29 -14.01 -19.49
CA PRO A 11 -3.00 -13.08 -18.63
C PRO A 11 -3.14 -11.71 -19.31
N ALA A 12 -4.32 -11.11 -19.22
CA ALA A 12 -4.55 -9.76 -19.70
C ALA A 12 -4.17 -8.73 -18.62
N ILE A 13 -3.54 -7.64 -19.01
CA ILE A 13 -3.13 -6.56 -18.10
C ILE A 13 -3.99 -5.33 -18.38
N ALA A 14 -4.72 -4.87 -17.37
CA ALA A 14 -5.51 -3.65 -17.44
C ALA A 14 -4.68 -2.44 -17.00
N PHE A 15 -4.73 -1.38 -17.82
CA PHE A 15 -4.12 -0.09 -17.54
C PHE A 15 -5.21 0.96 -17.32
N ALA A 16 -4.97 1.88 -16.39
CA ALA A 16 -5.76 3.09 -16.21
C ALA A 16 -4.85 4.32 -16.17
N SER A 17 -5.40 5.48 -16.48
CA SER A 17 -4.73 6.76 -16.32
C SER A 17 -5.64 7.73 -15.58
N ALA A 18 -5.10 8.41 -14.58
CA ALA A 18 -5.80 9.46 -13.86
C ALA A 18 -5.50 10.86 -14.41
N ASP A 19 -4.35 11.03 -15.08
CA ASP A 19 -3.80 12.32 -15.50
C ASP A 19 -3.58 12.41 -17.04
N GLY A 20 -3.91 11.35 -17.78
CA GLY A 20 -3.72 11.25 -19.23
C GLY A 20 -2.26 11.08 -19.69
N THR A 21 -1.30 11.05 -18.75
CA THR A 21 0.15 10.98 -19.06
C THR A 21 0.84 9.79 -18.42
N THR A 22 0.23 9.24 -17.36
CA THR A 22 0.73 8.10 -16.60
C THR A 22 -0.22 6.91 -16.79
N LEU A 23 0.32 5.76 -17.16
CA LEU A 23 -0.41 4.48 -17.16
C LEU A 23 -0.08 3.70 -15.89
N GLN A 24 -1.10 3.29 -15.16
CA GLN A 24 -1.01 2.45 -13.98
C GLN A 24 -1.64 1.10 -14.27
N ILE A 25 -0.94 0.02 -13.93
CA ILE A 25 -1.52 -1.32 -13.97
C ILE A 25 -2.49 -1.45 -12.80
N THR A 26 -3.77 -1.58 -13.09
CA THR A 26 -4.83 -1.67 -12.08
C THR A 26 -5.26 -3.10 -11.81
N ASN A 27 -5.13 -3.98 -12.80
CA ASN A 27 -5.51 -5.38 -12.64
C ASN A 27 -4.75 -6.29 -13.62
N ILE A 28 -4.60 -7.55 -13.22
CA ILE A 28 -4.18 -8.66 -14.08
C ILE A 28 -5.32 -9.67 -14.07
N VAL A 29 -5.90 -9.88 -15.24
CA VAL A 29 -7.01 -10.83 -15.42
C VAL A 29 -6.42 -12.16 -15.92
N PRO A 30 -6.56 -13.25 -15.14
CA PRO A 30 -6.10 -14.56 -15.60
C PRO A 30 -6.86 -15.04 -16.83
N GLY A 31 -6.14 -15.72 -17.72
CA GLY A 31 -6.72 -16.25 -18.95
C GLY A 31 -7.52 -17.55 -18.76
N ASN A 32 -7.03 -18.45 -17.91
CA ASN A 32 -7.51 -19.83 -17.80
C ASN A 32 -7.97 -20.24 -16.40
N VAL A 33 -7.82 -19.36 -15.41
CA VAL A 33 -8.21 -19.62 -14.02
C VAL A 33 -9.17 -18.54 -13.56
N SER A 34 -10.08 -18.88 -12.65
CA SER A 34 -11.05 -17.92 -12.12
C SER A 34 -10.39 -16.87 -11.21
N GLN A 35 -9.27 -17.21 -10.58
CA GLN A 35 -8.55 -16.36 -9.64
C GLN A 35 -7.04 -16.65 -9.69
N ILE A 36 -6.23 -15.62 -9.45
CA ILE A 36 -4.78 -15.74 -9.25
C ILE A 36 -4.44 -15.32 -7.83
N GLY A 37 -3.54 -16.09 -7.20
CA GLY A 37 -3.04 -15.78 -5.86
C GLY A 37 -2.19 -14.51 -5.86
N ILE A 38 -2.01 -13.89 -4.68
CA ILE A 38 -1.24 -12.65 -4.54
C ILE A 38 0.22 -12.81 -4.98
N GLU A 39 0.83 -13.96 -4.68
CA GLU A 39 2.23 -14.23 -5.06
C GLU A 39 2.38 -14.38 -6.57
N GLU A 40 1.44 -15.09 -7.21
CA GLU A 40 1.40 -15.25 -8.66
C GLU A 40 1.13 -13.90 -9.35
N TYR A 41 0.18 -13.13 -8.83
CA TYR A 41 -0.13 -11.77 -9.30
C TYR A 41 1.12 -10.87 -9.27
N ASN A 42 1.82 -10.83 -8.13
CA ASN A 42 3.04 -10.04 -7.97
C ASN A 42 4.18 -10.58 -8.84
N GLY A 43 4.27 -11.90 -9.02
CA GLY A 43 5.23 -12.55 -9.90
C GLY A 43 5.03 -12.15 -11.37
N ILE A 44 3.79 -12.15 -11.86
CA ILE A 44 3.45 -11.71 -13.22
C ILE A 44 3.79 -10.22 -13.38
N LEU A 45 3.41 -9.37 -12.43
CA LEU A 45 3.77 -7.94 -12.45
C LEU A 45 5.28 -7.72 -12.52
N GLY A 46 6.05 -8.44 -11.69
CA GLY A 46 7.51 -8.32 -11.66
C GLY A 46 8.16 -8.74 -12.98
N GLN A 47 7.68 -9.84 -13.58
CA GLN A 47 8.16 -10.28 -14.89
C GLN A 47 7.78 -9.29 -16.00
N PHE A 48 6.55 -8.79 -16.00
CA PHE A 48 6.10 -7.78 -16.95
C PHE A 48 6.96 -6.52 -16.86
N ALA A 49 7.12 -5.96 -15.66
CA ALA A 49 7.91 -4.75 -15.44
C ALA A 49 9.35 -4.93 -15.93
N LYS A 50 10.00 -6.06 -15.58
CA LYS A 50 11.36 -6.36 -16.04
C LYS A 50 11.47 -6.41 -17.56
N ARG A 51 10.56 -7.12 -18.23
CA ARG A 51 10.57 -7.26 -19.71
C ARG A 51 10.21 -5.95 -20.40
N PHE A 52 9.26 -5.18 -19.86
CA PHE A 52 8.83 -3.92 -20.43
C PHE A 52 9.92 -2.83 -20.30
N ILE A 53 10.59 -2.76 -19.14
CA ILE A 53 11.75 -1.86 -18.96
C ILE A 53 12.85 -2.19 -19.97
N GLN A 54 13.15 -3.48 -20.16
CA GLN A 54 14.13 -3.91 -21.16
C GLN A 54 13.71 -3.51 -22.57
N PHE A 55 12.46 -3.77 -22.93
CA PHE A 55 11.89 -3.37 -24.22
C PHE A 55 11.98 -1.85 -24.47
N CYS A 56 11.65 -1.02 -23.47
CA CYS A 56 11.76 0.44 -23.58
C CYS A 56 13.21 0.88 -23.79
N ARG A 57 14.17 0.26 -23.11
CA ARG A 57 15.61 0.53 -23.29
C ARG A 57 16.08 0.16 -24.70
N ASP A 58 15.75 -1.05 -25.16
CA ASP A 58 16.17 -1.55 -26.48
C ASP A 58 15.59 -0.70 -27.62
N ARG A 59 14.35 -0.21 -27.44
CA ARG A 59 13.65 0.64 -28.40
C ARG A 59 13.90 2.13 -28.21
N LYS A 60 14.71 2.54 -27.21
CA LYS A 60 14.96 3.94 -26.85
C LYS A 60 13.67 4.75 -26.64
N LEU A 61 12.66 4.12 -26.04
CA LEU A 61 11.42 4.79 -25.66
C LEU A 61 11.70 5.61 -24.40
N GLY A 62 11.41 6.91 -24.42
CA GLY A 62 11.56 7.82 -23.29
C GLY A 62 10.55 7.59 -22.15
N VAL A 63 10.25 6.34 -21.85
CA VAL A 63 9.25 5.92 -20.86
C VAL A 63 9.95 5.70 -19.52
N HIS A 64 9.42 6.31 -18.46
CA HIS A 64 9.85 6.06 -17.10
C HIS A 64 8.92 5.04 -16.43
N CYS A 65 9.47 3.87 -16.07
CA CYS A 65 8.71 2.84 -15.36
C CYS A 65 9.02 2.88 -13.86
N VAL A 66 7.97 2.96 -13.03
CA VAL A 66 8.08 2.90 -11.57
C VAL A 66 7.38 1.64 -11.09
N GLN A 67 8.13 0.76 -10.41
CA GLN A 67 7.57 -0.40 -9.72
C GLN A 67 7.48 -0.09 -8.23
N THR A 68 6.29 -0.23 -7.66
CA THR A 68 6.09 -0.15 -6.21
C THR A 68 6.47 -1.48 -5.57
N SER A 69 7.08 -1.43 -4.38
CA SER A 69 7.40 -2.64 -3.63
C SER A 69 6.12 -3.31 -3.14
N ASP A 70 6.09 -4.64 -3.19
CA ASP A 70 5.08 -5.52 -2.61
C ASP A 70 5.31 -5.77 -1.11
N ALA A 71 6.53 -5.52 -0.62
CA ALA A 71 6.89 -5.71 0.78
C ALA A 71 5.98 -4.90 1.72
N LEU A 72 5.34 -5.60 2.65
CA LEU A 72 4.61 -5.00 3.76
C LEU A 72 5.60 -4.62 4.85
N THR A 73 6.18 -3.43 4.71
CA THR A 73 7.02 -2.83 5.77
C THR A 73 6.33 -1.62 6.35
N LEU A 74 6.65 -1.27 7.59
CA LEU A 74 6.14 -0.04 8.20
C LEU A 74 6.55 1.20 7.39
N THR A 75 7.74 1.18 6.78
CA THR A 75 8.22 2.22 5.86
C THR A 75 7.33 2.39 4.62
N SER A 76 6.76 1.30 4.09
CA SER A 76 5.82 1.35 2.97
C SER A 76 4.47 1.99 3.33
N ALA A 77 4.08 1.92 4.61
CA ALA A 77 2.82 2.48 5.11
C ALA A 77 2.97 3.92 5.64
N ILE A 78 4.06 4.19 6.35
CA ILE A 78 4.35 5.47 7.01
C ILE A 78 5.69 5.96 6.46
N PRO A 79 5.72 6.83 5.43
CA PRO A 79 6.98 7.23 4.77
C PRO A 79 7.90 8.13 5.59
N GLY A 80 7.34 8.90 6.54
CA GLY A 80 8.11 9.81 7.39
C GLY A 80 8.86 9.08 8.51
N GLU A 81 10.16 9.31 8.66
CA GLU A 81 10.98 8.65 9.69
C GLU A 81 10.58 9.07 11.11
N LYS A 82 10.46 10.39 11.34
CA LYS A 82 10.03 10.92 12.64
C LYS A 82 8.67 10.39 13.07
N THR A 83 7.71 10.31 12.15
CA THR A 83 6.36 9.82 12.39
C THR A 83 6.35 8.32 12.62
N ARG A 84 7.13 7.53 11.86
CA ARG A 84 7.39 6.12 12.19
C ARG A 84 7.94 5.95 13.60
N GLY A 85 8.83 6.82 14.05
CA GLY A 85 9.38 6.77 15.41
C GLY A 85 8.33 6.94 16.51
N PHE A 86 7.26 7.69 16.27
CA PHE A 86 6.11 7.77 17.20
C PHE A 86 5.26 6.50 17.13
N PHE A 87 5.00 5.99 15.92
CA PHE A 87 4.22 4.76 15.77
C PHE A 87 4.94 3.54 16.38
N ASN A 88 6.25 3.42 16.20
CA ASN A 88 7.06 2.38 16.82
C ASN A 88 7.00 2.43 18.35
N ARG A 89 6.98 3.63 18.94
CA ARG A 89 6.80 3.79 20.39
C ARG A 89 5.44 3.30 20.87
N TYR A 90 4.39 3.52 20.09
CA TYR A 90 3.08 2.93 20.36
C TYR A 90 3.10 1.40 20.25
N LEU A 91 3.71 0.85 19.18
CA LEU A 91 3.82 -0.59 18.97
C LEU A 91 4.64 -1.32 20.05
N ALA A 92 5.64 -0.67 20.63
CA ALA A 92 6.56 -1.27 21.60
C ALA A 92 5.93 -1.56 22.98
N LEU A 93 4.69 -1.11 23.23
CA LEU A 93 4.01 -1.26 24.51
C LEU A 93 2.82 -2.21 24.40
N HIS A 94 1.62 -1.79 24.80
CA HIS A 94 0.42 -2.61 24.77
C HIS A 94 -0.62 -2.01 23.81
N PRO A 95 -0.33 -1.97 22.50
CA PRO A 95 -1.11 -1.19 21.54
C PRO A 95 -2.57 -1.68 21.37
N THR A 96 -2.87 -2.92 21.75
CA THR A 96 -4.21 -3.55 21.69
C THR A 96 -4.91 -3.60 23.06
N SER A 97 -4.37 -2.93 24.08
CA SER A 97 -4.96 -2.91 25.43
C SER A 97 -6.19 -2.00 25.53
N TYR A 98 -6.32 -1.06 24.59
CA TYR A 98 -7.28 0.06 24.66
C TYR A 98 -7.12 0.94 25.90
N HIS A 99 -5.97 0.86 26.58
CA HIS A 99 -5.68 1.68 27.75
C HIS A 99 -5.50 3.15 27.33
N PRO A 100 -6.03 4.13 28.09
CA PRO A 100 -5.97 5.55 27.72
C PRO A 100 -4.58 6.05 27.33
N LEU A 101 -3.52 5.60 28.03
CA LEU A 101 -2.13 5.97 27.70
C LEU A 101 -1.65 5.39 26.36
N ASP A 102 -2.11 4.20 25.97
CA ASP A 102 -1.78 3.62 24.66
C ASP A 102 -2.52 4.36 23.54
N ILE A 103 -3.79 4.73 23.80
CA ILE A 103 -4.58 5.57 22.91
C ILE A 103 -3.91 6.94 22.73
N GLU A 104 -3.47 7.57 23.81
CA GLU A 104 -2.78 8.87 23.77
C GLU A 104 -1.48 8.79 22.94
N ARG A 105 -0.70 7.70 23.07
CA ARG A 105 0.49 7.51 22.22
C ARG A 105 0.15 7.41 20.74
N LEU A 106 -0.94 6.74 20.41
CA LEU A 106 -1.46 6.71 19.03
C LEU A 106 -1.90 8.11 18.57
N ASP A 107 -2.55 8.89 19.43
CA ASP A 107 -2.96 10.27 19.13
C ASP A 107 -1.77 11.20 18.93
N VAL A 108 -0.68 11.03 19.71
CA VAL A 108 0.59 11.73 19.50
C VAL A 108 1.15 11.40 18.11
N PHE A 109 1.12 10.14 17.70
CA PHE A 109 1.49 9.76 16.33
C PHE A 109 0.61 10.45 15.28
N ILE A 110 -0.71 10.50 15.48
CA ILE A 110 -1.65 11.15 14.55
C ILE A 110 -1.32 12.64 14.43
N CYS A 111 -1.14 13.33 15.55
CA CYS A 111 -0.78 14.75 15.59
C CYS A 111 0.57 15.02 14.92
N ALA A 112 1.58 14.21 15.24
CA ALA A 112 2.90 14.30 14.62
C ALA A 112 2.83 14.07 13.12
N SER A 113 1.99 13.13 12.68
CA SER A 113 1.80 12.81 11.28
C SER A 113 1.11 13.94 10.52
N TYR A 114 0.10 14.57 11.11
CA TYR A 114 -0.52 15.75 10.52
C TYR A 114 0.44 16.95 10.42
N ARG A 115 1.28 17.17 11.43
CA ARG A 115 2.20 18.32 11.48
C ARG A 115 3.44 18.17 10.62
N TYR A 116 4.03 16.97 10.57
CA TYR A 116 5.36 16.77 10.01
C TYR A 116 5.39 15.90 8.75
N CYS A 117 4.34 15.13 8.47
CA CYS A 117 4.35 14.25 7.31
C CYS A 117 3.92 15.02 6.05
N ARG A 118 4.85 15.18 5.10
CA ARG A 118 4.55 15.76 3.77
C ARG A 118 3.88 14.75 2.83
N LYS A 119 4.02 13.45 3.12
CA LYS A 119 3.44 12.35 2.34
C LYS A 119 2.28 11.73 3.09
N THR A 120 1.25 11.34 2.37
CA THR A 120 0.06 10.68 2.93
C THR A 120 0.46 9.32 3.51
N ILE A 121 -0.09 8.99 4.68
CA ILE A 121 0.03 7.65 5.26
C ILE A 121 -0.88 6.71 4.48
N ASN A 122 -0.36 5.57 4.05
CA ASN A 122 -1.14 4.54 3.40
C ASN A 122 -1.75 3.62 4.48
N VAL A 123 -2.96 3.98 4.92
CA VAL A 123 -3.65 3.28 6.01
C VAL A 123 -4.01 1.84 5.63
N ASP A 124 -4.27 1.56 4.35
CA ASP A 124 -4.62 0.20 3.93
C ASP A 124 -3.39 -0.73 3.97
N ARG A 125 -2.21 -0.22 3.56
CA ARG A 125 -0.93 -0.94 3.77
C ARG A 125 -0.60 -1.07 5.25
N LEU A 126 -0.93 -0.07 6.07
CA LEU A 126 -0.74 -0.16 7.52
C LEU A 126 -1.61 -1.29 8.12
N ARG A 127 -2.89 -1.35 7.78
CA ARG A 127 -3.81 -2.41 8.22
C ARG A 127 -3.26 -3.79 7.87
N ARG A 128 -2.85 -3.97 6.60
CA ARG A 128 -2.24 -5.22 6.13
C ARG A 128 -0.97 -5.55 6.91
N TYR A 129 -0.10 -4.58 7.17
CA TYR A 129 1.09 -4.78 7.99
C TYR A 129 0.76 -5.24 9.42
N LEU A 130 -0.23 -4.62 10.08
CA LEU A 130 -0.65 -5.01 11.44
C LEU A 130 -1.17 -6.46 11.49
N ILE A 131 -1.96 -6.87 10.50
CA ILE A 131 -2.55 -8.22 10.44
C ILE A 131 -1.53 -9.25 9.95
N GLU A 132 -0.92 -9.03 8.79
CA GLU A 132 -0.11 -10.04 8.10
C GLU A 132 1.27 -10.19 8.75
N VAL A 133 1.87 -9.08 9.23
CA VAL A 133 3.23 -9.08 9.80
C VAL A 133 3.21 -9.11 11.32
N LEU A 134 2.45 -8.23 11.98
CA LEU A 134 2.38 -8.19 13.45
C LEU A 134 1.35 -9.15 14.05
N LYS A 135 0.59 -9.88 13.23
CA LYS A 135 -0.39 -10.89 13.65
C LYS A 135 -1.47 -10.35 14.59
N TRP A 136 -1.82 -9.07 14.46
CA TRP A 136 -2.96 -8.51 15.19
C TRP A 136 -4.27 -9.13 14.73
N LYS A 137 -5.25 -9.14 15.63
CA LYS A 137 -6.63 -9.43 15.26
C LYS A 137 -7.14 -8.34 14.31
N GLU A 138 -8.03 -8.74 13.42
CA GLU A 138 -8.61 -7.84 12.43
C GLU A 138 -9.32 -6.64 13.08
N ASP A 139 -10.04 -6.88 14.18
CA ASP A 139 -10.73 -5.82 14.93
C ASP A 139 -9.75 -4.78 15.51
N ASP A 140 -8.64 -5.24 16.12
CA ASP A 140 -7.62 -4.36 16.68
C ASP A 140 -6.94 -3.51 15.58
N ALA A 141 -6.63 -4.14 14.44
CA ALA A 141 -6.04 -3.45 13.29
C ALA A 141 -7.02 -2.45 12.67
N ASN A 142 -8.29 -2.81 12.54
CA ASN A 142 -9.36 -1.94 12.05
C ASN A 142 -9.57 -0.75 12.98
N TRP A 143 -9.64 -0.98 14.29
CA TRP A 143 -9.79 0.08 15.28
C TRP A 143 -8.64 1.08 15.19
N CYS A 144 -7.40 0.61 15.15
CA CYS A 144 -6.21 1.46 15.05
C CYS A 144 -6.24 2.30 13.76
N CYS A 145 -6.51 1.66 12.63
CA CYS A 145 -6.58 2.34 11.33
C CYS A 145 -7.73 3.35 11.25
N ASN A 146 -8.89 3.02 11.82
CA ASN A 146 -10.04 3.92 11.89
C ASN A 146 -9.73 5.13 12.77
N ARG A 147 -9.11 4.93 13.94
CA ARG A 147 -8.71 6.05 14.80
C ARG A 147 -7.72 6.99 14.11
N ILE A 148 -6.77 6.45 13.35
CA ILE A 148 -5.85 7.26 12.54
C ILE A 148 -6.60 8.08 11.48
N LYS A 149 -7.52 7.45 10.73
CA LYS A 149 -8.35 8.14 9.72
C LYS A 149 -9.18 9.25 10.35
N THR A 150 -9.94 8.93 11.39
CA THR A 150 -10.80 9.88 12.12
C THR A 150 -9.99 11.04 12.70
N GLY A 151 -8.87 10.77 13.38
CA GLY A 151 -8.04 11.81 13.95
C GLY A 151 -7.45 12.75 12.90
N MET A 152 -7.04 12.22 11.74
CA MET A 152 -6.57 13.04 10.62
C MET A 152 -7.68 13.94 10.06
N ASP A 153 -8.89 13.43 9.91
CA ASP A 153 -10.02 14.20 9.39
C ASP A 153 -10.45 15.31 10.35
N ILE A 154 -10.47 15.03 11.66
CA ILE A 154 -10.70 16.05 12.70
C ILE A 154 -9.64 17.15 12.62
N LEU A 155 -8.36 16.80 12.51
CA LEU A 155 -7.27 17.79 12.45
C LEU A 155 -7.32 18.67 11.19
N LYS A 156 -7.77 18.11 10.05
CA LYS A 156 -8.03 18.89 8.83
C LYS A 156 -9.13 19.91 9.05
N VAL A 157 -10.23 19.51 9.69
CA VAL A 157 -11.34 20.42 10.03
C VAL A 157 -10.89 21.49 11.02
N ASN A 158 -10.17 21.10 12.08
CA ASN A 158 -9.64 22.03 13.07
C ASN A 158 -8.76 23.12 12.44
N LYS A 159 -7.89 22.74 11.49
CA LYS A 159 -7.07 23.73 10.77
C LYS A 159 -7.90 24.70 9.94
N LYS A 160 -9.01 24.27 9.35
CA LYS A 160 -9.92 25.15 8.60
C LYS A 160 -10.73 26.07 9.52
N PHE A 161 -11.03 25.63 10.74
CA PHE A 161 -11.74 26.42 11.74
C PHE A 161 -10.83 27.46 12.41
N SER A 162 -9.55 27.14 12.60
CA SER A 162 -8.55 28.04 13.20
C SER A 162 -7.83 28.95 12.20
N ALA A 163 -8.16 28.87 10.91
CA ALA A 163 -7.60 29.71 9.84
C ALA A 163 -8.59 30.81 9.47
#